data_AF-A0A2D6I3N8-F1
#
_entry.id   AF-A0A2D6I3N8-F1
#
_cell.length_a   1.000
_cell.length_b   1.000
_cell.length_c   1.000
_cell.angle_alpha   90.00
_cell.angle_beta   90.00
_cell.angle_gamma   90.00
#
_symmetry.space_group_name_H-M   'P 1'
#
loop_
_entity.id
_entity.type
_entity.pdbx_description
1 polymer ?
#
loop_
_entity_poly.entity_id
_entity_poly.type
_entity_poly.pdbx_seq_one_letter_code
_entity_poly.pdbx_strand_id
1 'polypeptide(L)'
;MSATRVETVAPPLDSQGFLRWAWRQLTSMRVALILLFALAVASVPGSILPQRGNNPLLVDEWIDQQPTLGPLLDRLGFFDVYGAPWFAAIYLLLFVSLIGCVLPRVGHHWTAMRTPPPIAPRNLDRMQAFSCETVDIAPADVSSHVSQELRRRGWRVRTGSDTAVDGDPGGVWVSAEKGYLRETGNLIFHLALVLILVAVAAGGLFGWRGNVIVK
;
A
#
# COMPACT_ATOMS: atom_id res chain seq x y z
N MET A 1 -20.77 22.21 -36.62
CA MET A 1 -21.16 22.54 -35.23
C MET A 1 -19.96 22.33 -34.34
N SER A 2 -19.21 23.39 -34.04
CA SER A 2 -18.03 23.33 -33.17
C SER A 2 -18.48 23.45 -31.72
N ALA A 3 -18.24 22.41 -30.91
CA ALA A 3 -18.56 22.42 -29.50
C ALA A 3 -17.58 23.33 -28.75
N THR A 4 -18.08 24.42 -28.19
CA THR A 4 -17.33 25.32 -27.30
C THR A 4 -16.99 24.56 -26.02
N ARG A 5 -15.72 24.21 -25.83
CA ARG A 5 -15.25 23.60 -24.58
C ARG A 5 -15.32 24.65 -23.48
N VAL A 6 -16.24 24.50 -22.54
CA VAL A 6 -16.31 25.33 -21.33
C VAL A 6 -15.05 25.02 -20.52
N GLU A 7 -14.13 25.97 -20.49
CA GLU A 7 -12.92 25.89 -19.68
C GLU A 7 -13.32 26.13 -18.22
N THR A 8 -13.39 25.05 -17.46
CA THR A 8 -13.73 25.11 -16.03
C THR A 8 -12.48 25.57 -15.28
N VAL A 9 -12.42 26.87 -14.99
CA VAL A 9 -11.38 27.43 -14.12
C VAL A 9 -11.60 26.85 -12.71
N ALA A 10 -10.64 26.04 -12.25
CA ALA A 10 -10.71 25.47 -10.91
C ALA A 10 -10.66 26.60 -9.86
N PRO A 11 -11.50 26.57 -8.81
CA PRO A 11 -11.47 27.58 -7.77
C PRO A 11 -10.12 27.58 -7.05
N PRO A 12 -9.65 28.73 -6.55
CA PRO A 12 -8.42 28.81 -5.77
C PRO A 12 -8.51 27.90 -4.55
N LEU A 13 -7.40 27.20 -4.26
CA LEU A 13 -7.33 26.28 -3.15
C LEU A 13 -7.40 27.05 -1.83
N ASP A 14 -8.52 26.94 -1.13
CA ASP A 14 -8.58 27.28 0.30
C ASP A 14 -7.60 26.40 1.09
N SER A 15 -7.17 26.87 2.26
CA SER A 15 -6.29 26.19 3.21
C SER A 15 -6.67 24.72 3.46
N GLN A 16 -7.96 24.42 3.62
CA GLN A 16 -8.45 23.05 3.76
C GLN A 16 -8.33 22.25 2.47
N GLY A 17 -8.53 22.90 1.33
CA GLY A 17 -8.32 22.32 -0.01
C GLY A 17 -6.86 21.92 -0.21
N PHE A 18 -5.93 22.79 0.18
CA PHE A 18 -4.49 22.50 0.15
C PHE A 18 -4.12 21.31 1.04
N LEU A 19 -4.59 21.27 2.29
CA LEU A 19 -4.26 20.17 3.21
C LEU A 19 -4.81 18.83 2.73
N ARG A 20 -6.05 18.80 2.21
CA ARG A 20 -6.63 17.60 1.59
C ARG A 20 -5.86 17.15 0.36
N TRP A 21 -5.44 18.11 -0.47
CA TRP A 21 -4.62 17.83 -1.65
C TRP A 21 -3.26 17.24 -1.26
N ALA A 22 -2.55 17.86 -0.31
CA ALA A 22 -1.26 17.39 0.18
C ALA A 22 -1.38 15.99 0.79
N TRP A 23 -2.42 15.72 1.60
CA TRP A 23 -2.70 14.39 2.13
C TRP A 23 -2.93 13.36 1.03
N ARG A 24 -3.74 13.68 0.01
CA ARG A 24 -3.98 12.79 -1.14
C ARG A 24 -2.71 12.53 -1.94
N GLN A 25 -1.83 13.53 -2.03
CA GLN A 25 -0.55 13.38 -2.71
C GLN A 25 0.40 12.47 -1.92
N LEU A 26 0.51 12.69 -0.61
CA LEU A 26 1.36 11.90 0.28
C LEU A 26 0.91 10.43 0.39
N THR A 27 -0.40 10.18 0.33
CA THR A 27 -0.99 8.83 0.37
C THR A 27 -0.97 8.11 -0.99
N SER A 28 -0.38 8.70 -2.03
CA SER A 28 -0.32 8.07 -3.35
C SER A 28 0.87 7.12 -3.49
N MET A 29 0.66 5.97 -4.16
CA MET A 29 1.72 5.00 -4.45
C MET A 29 2.89 5.62 -5.24
N ARG A 30 2.58 6.56 -6.14
CA ARG A 30 3.59 7.27 -6.92
C ARG A 30 4.58 8.01 -6.02
N VAL A 31 4.06 8.76 -5.04
CA VAL A 31 4.90 9.53 -4.11
C VAL A 31 5.68 8.60 -3.20
N ALA A 32 5.09 7.49 -2.73
CA ALA A 32 5.81 6.49 -1.96
C ALA A 32 7.04 5.95 -2.70
N LEU A 33 6.89 5.61 -3.99
CA LEU A 33 8.02 5.15 -4.82
C LEU A 33 9.08 6.25 -5.01
N ILE A 34 8.67 7.49 -5.27
CA ILE A 34 9.60 8.62 -5.40
C ILE A 34 10.38 8.83 -4.10
N LEU A 35 9.69 8.79 -2.96
CA LEU A 35 10.31 8.93 -1.63
C LEU A 35 11.26 7.78 -1.33
N LEU A 36 10.92 6.56 -1.75
CA LEU A 36 11.80 5.39 -1.62
C LEU A 36 13.09 5.59 -2.43
N PHE A 37 12.99 6.05 -3.68
CA PHE A 37 14.17 6.39 -4.49
C PHE A 37 14.96 7.56 -3.90
N ALA A 38 14.27 8.60 -3.42
CA ALA A 38 14.91 9.73 -2.77
C ALA A 38 15.68 9.29 -1.52
N LEU A 39 15.10 8.41 -0.70
CA LEU A 39 15.76 7.84 0.47
C LEU A 39 17.01 7.02 0.08
N ALA A 40 16.92 6.23 -0.99
CA ALA A 40 18.05 5.46 -1.50
C ALA A 40 19.21 6.38 -1.93
N VAL A 41 18.92 7.43 -2.71
CA VAL A 41 19.92 8.42 -3.14
C VAL A 41 20.47 9.20 -1.95
N ALA A 42 19.61 9.62 -1.02
CA ALA A 42 19.96 10.30 0.22
C ALA A 42 20.90 9.47 1.12
N SER A 43 20.86 8.13 1.01
CA SER A 43 21.70 7.23 1.81
C SER A 43 23.10 7.03 1.22
N VAL A 44 23.33 7.40 -0.05
CA VAL A 44 24.62 7.22 -0.74
C VAL A 44 25.76 7.97 -0.05
N PRO A 45 25.63 9.26 0.30
CA PRO A 45 26.72 9.99 0.97
C PRO A 45 27.12 9.35 2.31
N GLY A 46 26.14 8.81 3.05
CA GLY A 46 26.39 8.13 4.33
C GLY A 46 27.24 6.87 4.20
N SER A 47 27.29 6.27 3.00
CA SER A 47 28.09 5.08 2.70
C SER A 47 29.49 5.40 2.15
N ILE A 48 29.69 6.63 1.64
CA ILE A 48 30.95 7.04 0.99
C ILE A 48 31.80 7.91 1.93
N LEU A 49 31.17 8.84 2.64
CA LEU A 49 31.84 9.77 3.55
C LEU A 49 31.97 9.18 4.96
N PRO A 50 33.04 9.50 5.71
CA PRO A 50 33.16 9.08 7.10
C PRO A 50 31.96 9.58 7.91
N GLN A 51 31.39 8.75 8.78
CA GLN A 51 30.24 9.13 9.60
C GLN A 51 30.67 9.28 11.06
N ARG A 52 30.23 10.34 11.73
CA ARG A 52 30.57 10.63 13.14
C ARG A 52 30.12 9.54 14.09
N GLY A 53 29.01 8.88 13.78
CA GLY A 53 28.52 7.74 14.56
C GLY A 53 29.48 6.53 14.55
N ASN A 54 30.37 6.43 13.56
CA ASN A 54 31.31 5.32 13.41
C ASN A 54 32.72 5.70 13.89
N ASN A 55 33.26 6.82 13.41
CA ASN A 55 34.59 7.30 13.80
C ASN A 55 34.65 8.84 13.72
N PRO A 56 34.48 9.56 14.85
CA PRO A 56 34.50 11.01 14.85
C PRO A 56 35.88 11.60 14.50
N LEU A 57 36.97 10.93 14.90
CA LEU A 57 38.34 11.41 14.62
C LEU A 57 38.63 11.45 13.12
N LEU A 58 38.17 10.43 12.39
CA LEU A 58 38.33 10.38 10.93
C LEU A 58 37.54 11.49 10.22
N VAL A 59 36.40 11.91 10.78
CA VAL A 59 35.62 13.03 10.24
C VAL A 59 36.39 14.34 10.44
N ASP A 60 36.93 14.58 11.64
CA ASP A 60 37.69 15.79 11.94
C ASP A 60 38.94 15.88 11.03
N GLU A 61 39.68 14.77 10.88
CA GLU A 61 40.83 14.70 9.99
C GLU A 61 40.44 14.98 8.52
N TRP A 62 39.30 14.45 8.05
CA TRP A 62 38.81 14.71 6.70
C TRP A 62 38.47 16.19 6.49
N ILE A 63 37.82 16.82 7.47
CA ILE A 63 37.46 18.25 7.41
C ILE A 63 38.72 19.11 7.38
N ASP A 64 39.74 18.78 8.19
CA ASP A 64 41.03 19.47 8.20
C ASP A 64 41.77 19.33 6.85
N GLN A 65 41.69 18.16 6.23
CA GLN A 65 42.27 17.90 4.90
C GLN A 65 41.51 18.61 3.75
N GLN A 66 40.24 18.97 3.95
CA GLN A 66 39.37 19.61 2.96
C GLN A 66 38.73 20.90 3.51
N PRO A 67 39.52 21.97 3.75
CA PRO A 67 39.06 23.15 4.49
C PRO A 67 37.95 23.96 3.81
N THR A 68 37.72 23.78 2.51
CA THR A 68 36.63 24.45 1.76
C THR A 68 35.34 23.65 1.74
N LEU A 69 35.41 22.35 1.42
CA LEU A 69 34.24 21.48 1.29
C LEU A 69 33.80 20.90 2.65
N GLY A 70 34.74 20.61 3.55
CA GLY A 70 34.50 20.03 4.87
C GLY A 70 33.46 20.80 5.68
N PRO A 71 33.67 22.09 5.96
CA PRO A 71 32.71 22.88 6.74
C PRO A 71 31.33 23.01 6.08
N LEU A 72 31.27 23.00 4.74
CA LEU A 72 29.99 23.05 4.00
C LEU A 72 29.23 21.74 4.13
N LEU A 73 29.90 20.61 3.87
CA LEU A 73 29.32 19.28 3.99
C LEU A 73 28.89 19.00 5.43
N ASP A 74 29.66 19.49 6.39
CA ASP A 74 29.36 19.38 7.80
C ASP A 74 28.08 20.13 8.19
N ARG A 75 27.95 21.39 7.78
CA ARG A 75 26.71 22.17 8.01
C ARG A 75 25.49 21.56 7.34
N LEU A 76 25.67 20.92 6.20
CA LEU A 76 24.61 20.20 5.50
C LEU A 76 24.32 18.81 6.13
N GLY A 77 25.12 18.35 7.09
CA GLY A 77 24.90 17.09 7.81
C GLY A 77 25.40 15.84 7.07
N PHE A 78 26.34 15.96 6.12
CA PHE A 78 26.84 14.81 5.35
C PHE A 78 27.77 13.87 6.14
N PHE A 79 28.32 14.30 7.28
CA PHE A 79 29.06 13.43 8.20
C PHE A 79 28.19 12.85 9.33
N ASP A 80 26.90 13.19 9.35
CA ASP A 80 25.89 12.59 10.23
C ASP A 80 24.56 12.47 9.46
N VAL A 81 24.59 11.77 8.32
CA VAL A 81 23.47 11.73 7.37
C VAL A 81 22.20 11.20 8.02
N TYR A 82 22.34 10.16 8.85
CA TYR A 82 21.21 9.50 9.49
C TYR A 82 20.57 10.33 10.62
N GLY A 83 21.32 11.28 11.19
CA GLY A 83 20.82 12.27 12.14
C GLY A 83 20.34 13.58 11.49
N ALA A 84 20.63 13.80 10.21
CA ALA A 84 20.39 15.08 9.56
C ALA A 84 18.89 15.38 9.37
N PRO A 85 18.44 16.64 9.60
CA PRO A 85 17.03 17.01 9.47
C PRO A 85 16.41 16.75 8.10
N TRP A 86 17.18 16.91 7.02
CA TRP A 86 16.71 16.68 5.66
C TRP A 86 16.51 15.18 5.36
N PHE A 87 17.38 14.32 5.90
CA PHE A 87 17.23 12.86 5.78
C PHE A 87 16.04 12.38 6.60
N ALA A 88 15.91 12.87 7.83
CA ALA A 88 14.76 12.61 8.69
C ALA A 88 13.44 13.04 8.03
N ALA A 89 13.41 14.17 7.32
CA ALA A 89 12.23 14.61 6.58
C ALA A 89 11.81 13.61 5.49
N ILE A 90 12.75 13.11 4.68
CA ILE A 90 12.46 12.09 3.65
C ILE A 90 11.94 10.81 4.31
N TYR A 91 12.61 10.34 5.35
CA TYR A 91 12.23 9.15 6.11
C TYR A 91 10.81 9.27 6.71
N LEU A 92 10.50 10.40 7.37
CA LEU A 92 9.19 10.64 7.96
C LEU A 92 8.10 10.76 6.90
N LEU A 93 8.37 11.43 5.78
CA LEU A 93 7.42 11.50 4.67
C LEU A 93 7.15 10.12 4.07
N LEU A 94 8.19 9.30 3.88
CA LEU A 94 8.04 7.92 3.40
C LEU A 94 7.20 7.10 4.37
N PHE A 95 7.44 7.25 5.68
CA PHE A 95 6.70 6.55 6.72
C PHE A 95 5.22 6.93 6.75
N VAL A 96 4.93 8.23 6.75
CA VAL A 96 3.54 8.73 6.70
C VAL A 96 2.86 8.30 5.41
N SER A 97 3.58 8.33 4.29
CA SER A 97 3.08 7.83 3.00
C SER A 97 2.71 6.36 3.09
N LEU A 98 3.60 5.51 3.60
CA LEU A 98 3.39 4.07 3.79
C LEU A 98 2.15 3.78 4.62
N ILE A 99 2.02 4.39 5.80
CA ILE A 99 0.83 4.24 6.66
C ILE A 99 -0.43 4.68 5.91
N GLY A 100 -0.34 5.85 5.26
CA GLY A 100 -1.41 6.48 4.54
C GLY A 100 -1.96 5.64 3.37
N CYS A 101 -1.12 4.85 2.70
CA CYS A 101 -1.56 3.95 1.64
C CYS A 101 -1.96 2.55 2.13
N VAL A 102 -1.42 2.05 3.25
CA VAL A 102 -1.75 0.72 3.78
C VAL A 102 -3.09 0.71 4.51
N LEU A 103 -3.37 1.68 5.39
CA LEU A 103 -4.60 1.72 6.21
C LEU A 103 -5.91 1.61 5.39
N PRO A 104 -6.16 2.47 4.38
CA PRO A 104 -7.41 2.39 3.62
C PRO A 104 -7.50 1.08 2.83
N ARG A 105 -6.35 0.55 2.38
CA ARG A 105 -6.29 -0.70 1.61
C ARG A 105 -6.64 -1.91 2.47
N VAL A 106 -6.16 -1.94 3.71
CA VAL A 106 -6.55 -2.96 4.70
C VAL A 106 -8.05 -2.90 4.96
N GLY A 107 -8.62 -1.70 5.16
CA GLY A 107 -10.07 -1.53 5.35
C GLY A 107 -10.91 -2.01 4.17
N HIS A 108 -10.49 -1.69 2.93
CA HIS A 108 -11.19 -2.14 1.73
C HIS A 108 -11.08 -3.66 1.55
N HIS A 109 -9.89 -4.23 1.75
CA HIS A 109 -9.67 -5.68 1.65
C HIS A 109 -10.43 -6.46 2.72
N TRP A 110 -10.44 -5.95 3.95
CA TRP A 110 -11.24 -6.51 5.05
C TRP A 110 -12.73 -6.54 4.72
N THR A 111 -13.23 -5.45 4.15
CA THR A 111 -14.62 -5.38 3.68
C THR A 111 -14.85 -6.40 2.57
N ALA A 112 -14.00 -6.46 1.54
CA ALA A 112 -14.12 -7.40 0.43
C ALA A 112 -14.08 -8.87 0.87
N MET A 113 -13.23 -9.22 1.84
CA MET A 113 -13.16 -10.58 2.40
C MET A 113 -14.43 -10.96 3.18
N ARG A 114 -15.16 -9.98 3.73
CA ARG A 114 -16.40 -10.20 4.48
C ARG A 114 -17.64 -10.14 3.59
N THR A 115 -17.61 -9.41 2.49
CA THR A 115 -18.69 -9.37 1.50
C THR A 115 -18.88 -10.76 0.88
N PRO A 116 -20.12 -11.27 0.77
CA PRO A 116 -20.38 -12.54 0.07
C PRO A 116 -20.09 -12.40 -1.43
N PRO A 117 -19.84 -13.53 -2.14
CA PRO A 117 -19.64 -13.51 -3.58
C PRO A 117 -20.75 -12.73 -4.32
N PRO A 118 -20.43 -12.03 -5.42
CA PRO A 118 -21.42 -11.29 -6.19
C PRO A 118 -22.50 -12.23 -6.75
N ILE A 119 -23.67 -11.68 -7.06
CA ILE A 119 -24.77 -12.40 -7.71
C ILE A 119 -24.32 -12.81 -9.12
N ALA A 120 -24.80 -13.97 -9.61
CA ALA A 120 -24.53 -14.38 -10.98
C ALA A 120 -25.10 -13.33 -11.98
N PRO A 121 -24.33 -12.92 -12.99
CA PRO A 121 -24.81 -11.96 -13.97
C PRO A 121 -25.89 -12.58 -14.86
N ARG A 122 -26.88 -11.77 -15.24
CA ARG A 122 -28.01 -12.20 -16.07
C ARG A 122 -27.59 -12.72 -17.45
N ASN A 123 -26.58 -12.11 -18.06
CA ASN A 123 -26.11 -12.43 -19.41
C ASN A 123 -24.75 -13.15 -19.34
N LEU A 124 -24.77 -14.46 -19.11
CA LEU A 124 -23.55 -15.28 -19.02
C LEU A 124 -22.84 -15.43 -20.39
N ASP A 125 -23.60 -15.34 -21.48
CA ASP A 125 -23.13 -15.40 -22.88
C ASP A 125 -22.11 -14.31 -23.23
N ARG A 126 -22.15 -13.17 -22.51
CA ARG A 126 -21.22 -12.04 -22.72
C ARG A 126 -19.88 -12.24 -22.00
N MET A 127 -19.71 -13.31 -21.23
CA MET A 127 -18.47 -13.57 -20.50
C MET A 127 -17.43 -14.23 -21.41
N GLN A 128 -16.17 -13.82 -21.26
CA GLN A 128 -15.06 -14.30 -22.09
C GLN A 128 -14.81 -15.82 -21.98
N ALA A 129 -15.22 -16.44 -20.87
CA ALA A 129 -15.06 -17.87 -20.60
C ALA A 129 -16.42 -18.59 -20.48
N PHE A 130 -17.41 -18.16 -21.25
CA PHE A 130 -18.72 -18.80 -21.27
C PHE A 130 -18.63 -20.21 -21.88
N SER A 131 -19.18 -21.18 -21.16
CA SER A 131 -19.42 -22.54 -21.66
C SER A 131 -20.83 -22.96 -21.25
N CYS A 132 -21.49 -23.73 -22.11
CA CYS A 132 -22.83 -24.24 -21.88
C CYS A 132 -22.85 -25.75 -22.13
N GLU A 133 -23.32 -26.52 -21.15
CA GLU A 133 -23.52 -27.96 -21.24
C GLU A 133 -24.90 -28.30 -20.68
N THR A 134 -25.60 -29.20 -21.36
CA THR A 134 -26.93 -29.67 -20.96
C THR A 134 -26.80 -30.99 -20.20
N VAL A 135 -27.51 -31.11 -19.08
CA VAL A 135 -27.45 -32.30 -18.22
C VAL A 135 -28.87 -32.71 -17.83
N ASP A 136 -29.16 -34.01 -17.85
CA ASP A 136 -30.47 -34.58 -17.47
C ASP A 136 -30.61 -34.71 -15.94
N ILE A 137 -30.46 -33.59 -15.23
CA ILE A 137 -30.57 -33.50 -13.77
C ILE A 137 -31.42 -32.28 -13.42
N ALA A 138 -32.23 -32.38 -12.36
CA ALA A 138 -33.03 -31.25 -11.90
C ALA A 138 -32.14 -30.04 -11.54
N PRO A 139 -32.51 -28.79 -11.90
CA PRO A 139 -31.68 -27.60 -11.66
C PRO A 139 -31.27 -27.41 -10.19
N ALA A 140 -32.16 -27.74 -9.25
CA ALA A 140 -31.86 -27.68 -7.82
C ALA A 140 -30.73 -28.64 -7.43
N ASP A 141 -30.76 -29.88 -7.94
CA ASP A 141 -29.76 -30.90 -7.65
C ASP A 141 -28.40 -30.53 -8.26
N VAL A 142 -28.39 -30.02 -9.50
CA VAL A 142 -27.17 -29.50 -10.16
C VAL A 142 -26.55 -28.39 -9.31
N SER A 143 -27.35 -27.39 -8.90
CA SER A 143 -26.85 -26.29 -8.08
C SER A 143 -26.25 -26.77 -6.75
N SER A 144 -26.86 -27.78 -6.12
CA SER A 144 -26.41 -28.35 -4.85
C SER A 144 -25.06 -29.07 -5.02
N HIS A 145 -24.94 -29.95 -6.02
CA HIS A 145 -23.73 -30.69 -6.35
C HIS A 145 -22.56 -29.76 -6.68
N VAL A 146 -22.79 -28.78 -7.56
CA VAL A 146 -21.78 -27.80 -7.95
C VAL A 146 -21.34 -26.98 -6.74
N SER A 147 -22.28 -26.50 -5.92
CA SER A 147 -21.96 -25.72 -4.73
C SER A 147 -21.13 -26.51 -3.72
N GLN A 148 -21.42 -27.80 -3.53
CA GLN A 148 -20.70 -28.66 -2.60
C GLN A 148 -19.27 -28.94 -3.07
N GLU A 149 -19.10 -29.26 -4.36
CA GLU A 149 -17.76 -29.51 -4.92
C GLU A 149 -16.89 -28.25 -4.90
N LEU A 150 -17.47 -27.08 -5.20
CA LEU A 150 -16.76 -25.80 -5.10
C LEU A 150 -16.35 -25.50 -3.65
N ARG A 151 -17.23 -25.71 -2.67
CA ARG A 151 -16.89 -25.57 -1.25
C ARG A 151 -15.77 -26.53 -0.83
N ARG A 152 -15.81 -27.79 -1.29
CA ARG A 152 -14.76 -28.79 -1.02
C ARG A 152 -13.39 -28.35 -1.55
N ARG A 153 -13.36 -27.66 -2.68
CA ARG A 153 -12.15 -27.07 -3.27
C ARG A 153 -11.73 -25.73 -2.63
N GLY A 154 -12.41 -25.31 -1.56
CA GLY A 154 -12.11 -24.09 -0.82
C GLY A 154 -12.55 -22.80 -1.52
N TRP A 155 -13.60 -22.86 -2.34
CA TRP A 155 -14.23 -21.66 -2.91
C TRP A 155 -15.26 -21.10 -1.94
N ARG A 156 -15.40 -19.78 -1.92
CA ARG A 156 -16.54 -19.12 -1.28
C ARG A 156 -17.70 -19.17 -2.25
N VAL A 157 -18.82 -19.77 -1.84
CA VAL A 157 -19.96 -20.02 -2.72
C VAL A 157 -21.19 -19.29 -2.23
N ARG A 158 -21.88 -18.62 -3.15
CA ARG A 158 -23.21 -18.05 -2.98
C ARG A 158 -24.15 -18.69 -3.98
N THR A 159 -25.30 -19.13 -3.50
CA THR A 159 -26.38 -19.66 -4.32
C THR A 159 -27.56 -18.71 -4.25
N GLY A 160 -28.38 -18.68 -5.29
CA GLY A 160 -29.62 -17.94 -5.29
C GLY A 160 -30.54 -18.37 -6.42
N SER A 161 -31.74 -17.83 -6.40
CA SER A 161 -32.76 -18.05 -7.42
C SER A 161 -33.32 -16.69 -7.81
N ASP A 162 -33.36 -16.41 -9.10
CA ASP A 162 -34.00 -15.20 -9.60
C ASP A 162 -35.50 -15.48 -9.78
N THR A 163 -36.35 -14.59 -9.26
CA THR A 163 -37.78 -14.60 -9.56
C THR A 163 -38.01 -14.16 -11.00
N ALA A 164 -38.89 -14.84 -11.72
CA ALA A 164 -39.28 -14.45 -13.07
C ALA A 164 -39.79 -12.99 -13.10
N VAL A 165 -39.12 -12.13 -13.86
CA VAL A 165 -39.52 -10.73 -14.09
C VAL A 165 -39.45 -10.48 -15.59
N ASP A 166 -40.50 -9.91 -16.18
CA ASP A 166 -40.58 -9.52 -17.60
C ASP A 166 -40.28 -10.63 -18.62
N GLY A 167 -40.91 -11.81 -18.46
CA GLY A 167 -40.87 -12.89 -19.45
C GLY A 167 -39.60 -13.77 -19.43
N ASP A 168 -38.66 -13.50 -18.54
CA ASP A 168 -37.54 -14.38 -18.24
C ASP A 168 -37.99 -15.44 -17.20
N PRO A 169 -37.91 -16.76 -17.47
CA PRO A 169 -38.45 -17.80 -16.59
C PRO A 169 -37.82 -17.87 -15.19
N GLY A 170 -36.79 -17.07 -14.90
CA GLY A 170 -36.06 -17.15 -13.65
C GLY A 170 -35.23 -18.43 -13.59
N GLY A 171 -34.17 -18.44 -12.79
CA GLY A 171 -33.22 -19.54 -12.77
C GLY A 171 -32.49 -19.66 -11.45
N VAL A 172 -32.01 -20.87 -11.16
CA VAL A 172 -31.09 -21.12 -10.04
C VAL A 172 -29.68 -20.82 -10.50
N TRP A 173 -28.92 -20.10 -9.69
CA TRP A 173 -27.56 -19.74 -9.99
C TRP A 173 -26.60 -20.04 -8.82
N VAL A 174 -25.35 -20.30 -9.19
CA VAL A 174 -24.24 -20.52 -8.26
C VAL A 174 -23.12 -19.57 -8.66
N SER A 175 -22.69 -18.73 -7.72
CA SER A 175 -21.55 -17.83 -7.87
C SER A 175 -20.46 -18.24 -6.89
N ALA A 176 -19.22 -18.28 -7.35
CA ALA A 176 -18.09 -18.67 -6.52
C ALA A 176 -16.85 -17.84 -6.80
N GLU A 177 -16.09 -17.54 -5.74
CA GLU A 177 -14.85 -16.78 -5.82
C GLU A 177 -13.76 -17.38 -4.93
N LYS A 178 -12.51 -17.14 -5.32
CA LYS A 178 -11.29 -17.54 -4.61
C LYS A 178 -10.17 -16.56 -4.97
N GLY A 179 -9.10 -16.50 -4.16
CA GLY A 179 -7.88 -15.77 -4.53
C GLY A 179 -7.43 -14.63 -3.60
N TYR A 180 -8.05 -14.45 -2.43
CA TYR A 180 -7.70 -13.36 -1.49
C TYR A 180 -6.31 -13.49 -0.86
N LEU A 181 -5.67 -14.66 -0.91
CA LEU A 181 -4.42 -14.93 -0.17
C LEU A 181 -3.25 -14.07 -0.65
N ARG A 182 -3.10 -13.86 -1.97
CA ARG A 182 -2.01 -13.06 -2.54
C ARG A 182 -2.04 -11.62 -2.05
N GLU A 183 -3.23 -11.03 -2.06
CA GLU A 183 -3.48 -9.67 -1.61
C GLU A 183 -3.35 -9.55 -0.08
N THR A 184 -3.88 -10.53 0.66
CA THR A 184 -3.75 -10.59 2.13
C THR A 184 -2.28 -10.65 2.55
N GLY A 185 -1.49 -11.52 1.93
CA GLY A 185 -0.05 -11.64 2.22
C GLY A 185 0.70 -10.34 1.95
N ASN A 186 0.41 -9.68 0.83
CA ASN A 186 0.97 -8.37 0.51
C ASN A 186 0.64 -7.33 1.60
N LEU A 187 -0.62 -7.27 2.06
CA LEU A 187 -1.03 -6.32 3.10
C LEU A 187 -0.42 -6.63 4.46
N ILE A 188 -0.33 -7.91 4.84
CA ILE A 188 0.31 -8.33 6.09
C ILE A 188 1.79 -7.93 6.10
N PHE A 189 2.50 -8.13 4.99
CA PHE A 189 3.91 -7.72 4.88
C PHE A 189 4.09 -6.23 5.15
N HIS A 190 3.28 -5.38 4.51
CA HIS A 190 3.35 -3.93 4.71
C HIS A 190 2.97 -3.53 6.13
N LEU A 191 1.94 -4.16 6.72
CA LEU A 191 1.53 -3.90 8.09
C LEU A 191 2.62 -4.29 9.09
N ALA A 192 3.34 -5.40 8.86
CA ALA A 192 4.45 -5.82 9.68
C ALA A 192 5.62 -4.82 9.63
N LEU A 193 5.94 -4.26 8.46
CA LEU A 193 6.95 -3.20 8.34
C LEU A 193 6.57 -1.97 9.16
N VAL A 194 5.30 -1.53 9.06
CA VAL A 194 4.79 -0.41 9.86
C VAL A 194 4.89 -0.72 11.36
N LEU A 195 4.51 -1.94 11.78
CA LEU A 195 4.56 -2.36 13.18
C LEU A 195 5.99 -2.34 13.73
N ILE A 196 6.96 -2.88 12.98
CA ILE A 196 8.38 -2.87 13.38
C ILE A 196 8.86 -1.43 13.55
N LEU A 197 8.53 -0.53 12.64
CA LEU A 197 8.93 0.88 12.72
C LEU A 197 8.35 1.58 13.95
N VAL A 198 7.06 1.33 14.26
CA VAL A 198 6.43 1.84 15.49
C VAL A 198 7.12 1.27 16.73
N ALA A 199 7.44 -0.02 16.74
CA ALA A 199 8.14 -0.66 17.86
C ALA A 199 9.54 -0.08 18.07
N VAL A 200 10.30 0.17 17.01
CA VAL A 200 11.62 0.81 17.06
C VAL A 200 11.52 2.25 17.57
N ALA A 201 10.54 3.02 17.08
CA ALA A 201 10.31 4.38 17.55
C ALA A 201 9.95 4.42 19.05
N ALA A 202 9.05 3.54 19.49
CA ALA A 202 8.70 3.41 20.90
C ALA A 202 9.91 2.96 21.75
N GLY A 203 10.68 1.97 21.27
CA GLY A 203 11.90 1.52 21.92
C GLY A 203 12.98 2.62 21.99
N GLY A 204 13.04 3.53 21.02
CA GLY A 204 13.92 4.69 21.07
C GLY A 204 13.50 5.76 22.09
N LEU A 205 12.19 5.99 22.25
CA LEU A 205 11.65 6.99 23.17
C LEU A 205 11.61 6.51 24.63
N PHE A 206 11.30 5.23 24.84
CA PHE A 206 11.12 4.65 26.18
C PHE A 206 12.27 3.72 26.60
N GLY A 207 13.19 3.40 25.69
CA GLY A 207 14.31 2.50 25.96
C GLY A 207 15.49 3.20 26.64
N TRP A 208 16.24 2.41 27.40
CA TRP A 208 17.43 2.85 28.10
C TRP A 208 18.68 2.28 27.41
N ARG A 209 19.69 3.12 27.19
CA ARG A 209 21.01 2.71 26.66
C ARG A 209 22.06 2.89 27.74
N GLY A 210 22.69 1.79 28.16
CA GLY A 210 23.86 1.81 29.04
C GLY A 210 25.13 1.53 28.23
N ASN A 211 26.05 2.50 28.17
CA ASN A 211 27.37 2.29 27.58
C ASN A 211 28.39 2.09 28.69
N VAL A 212 29.20 1.03 28.60
CA VAL A 212 30.37 0.81 29.46
C VAL A 212 31.61 1.11 28.65
N ILE A 213 32.40 2.08 29.10
CA ILE A 213 33.73 2.36 28.55
C ILE A 213 34.68 1.34 29.18
N VAL A 214 35.09 0.35 28.40
CA VAL A 214 36.15 -0.58 28.80
C VAL A 214 37.48 0.11 28.52
N LYS A 215 38.26 0.34 29.58
CA LYS A 215 39.62 0.89 29.52
C LYS A 215 40.63 -0.18 29.12
#